data_AF-A0A1F7YG44-F1
#
_entry.id   AF-A0A1F7YG44-F1
#
_cell.length_a   1.000
_cell.length_b   1.000
_cell.length_c   1.000
_cell.angle_alpha   90.00
_cell.angle_beta   90.00
_cell.angle_gamma   90.00
#
_symmetry.space_group_name_H-M   'P 1'
#
loop_
_entity.id
_entity.type
_entity.pdbx_description
1 polymer ?
#
loop_
_entity_poly.entity_id
_entity_poly.type
_entity_poly.pdbx_seq_one_letter_code
_entity_poly.pdbx_strand_id
1 'polypeptide(L)'
;MATISFLKYDRVILVENPVEGTEVTCQELINAIRDYEDELSFMDYGHIANAYGKQPLGGGSFVGITLELINNWRIQFESPGAPPTITVYVRGGNLVAVNSYSNNPIKPSDYVTVIIAQSSSPTIITPPEDLNMLYLIESLRGRHATLGSIFYWDPVGGNDANDGTQPGDAVQTFAMAQTLCTAGNNDIIFALATDSLGITTVTNESLNITVPTLKLRGPGYAFQLKPATSGSDVINVTANAHGIEISGFYIEPAAGGSDNGITINDADNILIKDCWIYGATANGIDISNSTRTKIEKCAIENCSAGNGIALGAATTRNNISTCIITGCANGVDLSGSGLSDNILENNIIYNNTGAGIDISTDVARTGIRLHHTLSGNTPNINNLSSTTFQDTSGTITQGDIDAIVDGVWDEVISPAHVTVGTAGRTLRDAKTKATLASLK
;
A
#
# COMPACT_ATOMS: atom_id res chain seq x y z
N MET A 1 16.50 21.28 -56.25
CA MET A 1 16.57 20.00 -55.53
C MET A 1 18.03 19.64 -55.41
N ALA A 2 18.48 19.27 -54.21
CA ALA A 2 19.82 18.73 -54.04
C ALA A 2 19.90 17.35 -54.73
N THR A 3 21.02 17.03 -55.36
CA THR A 3 21.23 15.72 -55.95
C THR A 3 21.56 14.74 -54.83
N ILE A 4 20.82 13.63 -54.76
CA ILE A 4 20.99 12.60 -53.73
C ILE A 4 21.48 11.32 -54.41
N SER A 5 22.57 10.75 -53.90
CA SER A 5 23.10 9.46 -54.31
C SER A 5 23.27 8.51 -53.12
N PHE A 6 23.38 7.21 -53.39
CA PHE A 6 23.39 6.18 -52.37
C PHE A 6 24.70 5.38 -52.43
N LEU A 7 25.57 5.58 -51.43
CA LEU A 7 26.80 4.83 -51.26
C LEU A 7 26.50 3.54 -50.49
N LYS A 8 26.03 2.51 -51.22
CA LYS A 8 25.52 1.24 -50.67
C LYS A 8 26.44 0.59 -49.62
N TYR A 9 27.74 0.50 -49.91
CA TYR A 9 28.69 -0.19 -49.04
C TYR A 9 28.96 0.58 -47.74
N ASP A 10 28.93 1.90 -47.80
CA ASP A 10 29.14 2.77 -46.64
C ASP A 10 27.85 3.04 -45.85
N ARG A 11 26.70 2.63 -46.39
CA ARG A 11 25.35 2.93 -45.88
C ARG A 11 25.16 4.44 -45.71
N VAL A 12 25.51 5.19 -46.75
CA VAL A 12 25.44 6.65 -46.76
C VAL A 12 24.51 7.14 -47.86
N ILE A 13 23.60 8.03 -47.47
CA ILE A 13 22.82 8.86 -48.39
C ILE A 13 23.63 10.15 -48.60
N LEU A 14 24.27 10.28 -49.76
CA LEU A 14 25.15 11.40 -50.08
C LEU A 14 24.34 12.52 -50.76
N VAL A 15 24.44 13.73 -50.23
CA VAL A 15 23.96 14.95 -50.87
C VAL A 15 25.14 15.56 -51.62
N GLU A 16 25.07 15.55 -52.95
CA GLU A 16 26.16 15.94 -53.84
C GLU A 16 26.22 17.45 -54.08
N ASN A 17 27.44 17.97 -54.19
CA ASN A 17 27.74 19.37 -54.49
C ASN A 17 26.90 20.40 -53.69
N PRO A 18 26.81 20.29 -52.34
CA PRO A 18 26.07 21.26 -51.56
C PRO A 18 26.75 22.63 -51.60
N VAL A 19 25.94 23.67 -51.74
CA VAL A 19 26.33 25.08 -51.57
C VAL A 19 25.81 25.63 -50.24
N GLU A 20 26.28 26.80 -49.83
CA GLU A 20 25.77 27.50 -48.63
C GLU A 20 24.24 27.60 -48.67
N GLY A 21 23.59 27.13 -47.61
CA GLY A 21 22.14 27.12 -47.50
C GLY A 21 21.42 25.98 -48.21
N THR A 22 22.14 24.96 -48.73
CA THR A 22 21.50 23.78 -49.33
C THR A 22 20.55 23.13 -48.33
N GLU A 23 19.31 22.88 -48.77
CA GLU A 23 18.25 22.28 -47.97
C GLU A 23 17.81 20.95 -48.57
N VAL A 24 17.64 19.96 -47.70
CA VAL A 24 16.97 18.70 -48.03
C VAL A 24 15.82 18.47 -47.06
N THR A 25 14.62 18.28 -47.58
CA THR A 25 13.46 17.97 -46.75
C THR A 25 13.37 16.47 -46.44
N CYS A 26 12.79 16.11 -45.28
CA CYS A 26 12.51 14.71 -44.95
C CYS A 26 11.62 14.03 -46.01
N GLN A 27 10.76 14.81 -46.69
CA GLN A 27 9.94 14.31 -47.78
C GLN A 27 10.78 13.98 -49.04
N GLU A 28 11.73 14.83 -49.40
CA GLU A 28 12.65 14.55 -50.50
C GLU A 28 13.52 13.34 -50.20
N LEU A 29 14.00 13.22 -48.95
CA LEU A 29 14.79 12.06 -48.52
C LEU A 29 14.00 10.76 -48.64
N ILE A 30 12.79 10.69 -48.09
CA ILE A 30 12.02 9.45 -48.15
C ILE A 30 11.62 9.10 -49.59
N ASN A 31 11.33 10.08 -50.44
CA ASN A 31 11.05 9.83 -51.85
C ASN A 31 12.27 9.24 -52.55
N ALA A 32 13.44 9.87 -52.40
CA ALA A 32 14.69 9.36 -52.99
C ALA A 32 15.05 7.96 -52.46
N ILE A 33 14.80 7.69 -51.18
CA ILE A 33 15.01 6.36 -50.58
C ILE A 33 14.08 5.32 -51.22
N ARG A 34 12.78 5.63 -51.37
CA ARG A 34 11.82 4.70 -51.95
C ARG A 34 12.08 4.46 -53.43
N ASP A 35 12.46 5.49 -54.18
CA ASP A 35 12.87 5.36 -55.57
C ASP A 35 14.10 4.43 -55.66
N TYR A 36 15.12 4.61 -54.81
CA TYR A 36 16.29 3.74 -54.77
C TYR A 36 15.98 2.29 -54.35
N GLU A 37 15.04 2.09 -53.42
CA GLU A 37 14.63 0.74 -52.96
C GLU A 37 13.79 -0.02 -54.00
N ASP A 38 13.09 0.67 -54.91
CA ASP A 38 12.25 0.05 -55.96
C ASP A 38 13.07 -0.48 -57.14
N GLU A 39 14.32 -0.07 -57.30
CA GLU A 39 15.18 -0.55 -58.37
C GLU A 39 15.48 -2.06 -58.23
N LEU A 40 15.31 -2.83 -59.31
CA LEU A 40 15.48 -4.29 -59.33
C LEU A 40 16.83 -4.78 -58.78
N SER A 41 17.87 -3.95 -58.89
CA SER A 41 19.23 -4.25 -58.40
C SER A 41 19.41 -4.07 -56.88
N PHE A 42 18.40 -3.50 -56.19
CA PHE A 42 18.46 -3.12 -54.78
C PHE A 42 17.32 -3.71 -53.93
N MET A 43 16.38 -4.43 -54.55
CA MET A 43 15.32 -5.19 -53.85
C MET A 43 15.84 -6.29 -52.91
N ASP A 44 17.11 -6.69 -53.03
CA ASP A 44 17.75 -7.68 -52.16
C ASP A 44 18.16 -7.12 -50.78
N TYR A 45 18.07 -5.80 -50.60
CA TYR A 45 18.53 -5.11 -49.40
C TYR A 45 17.42 -4.85 -48.38
N GLY A 46 17.80 -4.84 -47.10
CA GLY A 46 16.90 -4.41 -46.04
C GLY A 46 16.57 -2.92 -46.17
N HIS A 47 15.36 -2.54 -45.77
CA HIS A 47 14.88 -1.16 -45.82
C HIS A 47 15.90 -0.17 -45.22
N ILE A 48 16.01 1.01 -45.84
CA ILE A 48 16.90 2.09 -45.48
C ILE A 48 16.26 2.98 -44.41
N ALA A 49 14.94 3.19 -44.49
CA ALA A 49 14.23 4.05 -43.54
C ALA A 49 12.76 3.66 -43.31
N ASN A 50 12.28 3.98 -42.10
CA ASN A 50 10.86 4.03 -41.76
C ASN A 50 10.39 5.49 -41.79
N ALA A 51 9.15 5.71 -42.21
CA ALA A 51 8.55 7.05 -42.21
C ALA A 51 7.16 7.02 -41.59
N TYR A 52 6.91 7.95 -40.66
CA TYR A 52 5.66 8.09 -39.93
C TYR A 52 5.12 9.52 -40.08
N GLY A 53 3.81 9.69 -39.95
CA GLY A 53 3.16 11.01 -40.00
C GLY A 53 2.45 11.31 -41.33
N LYS A 54 2.35 12.61 -41.66
CA LYS A 54 1.69 13.15 -42.88
C LYS A 54 0.20 12.84 -43.02
N GLN A 55 -0.49 12.47 -41.93
CA GLN A 55 -1.94 12.35 -41.96
C GLN A 55 -2.58 13.73 -42.18
N PRO A 56 -3.63 13.83 -43.02
CA PRO A 56 -4.34 15.09 -43.22
C PRO A 56 -5.12 15.47 -41.96
N LEU A 57 -4.96 16.72 -41.51
CA LEU A 57 -5.71 17.31 -40.39
C LEU A 57 -6.93 18.13 -40.87
N GLY A 58 -7.16 18.21 -42.18
CA GLY A 58 -8.15 19.09 -42.80
C GLY A 58 -7.61 20.50 -43.06
N GLY A 59 -8.25 21.24 -43.97
CA GLY A 59 -7.89 22.64 -44.28
C GLY A 59 -6.51 22.84 -44.91
N GLY A 60 -5.91 21.80 -45.51
CA GLY A 60 -4.55 21.86 -46.06
C GLY A 60 -3.42 21.64 -45.04
N SER A 61 -3.76 21.33 -43.78
CA SER A 61 -2.79 21.02 -42.73
C SER A 61 -2.51 19.51 -42.65
N PHE A 62 -1.27 19.15 -42.33
CA PHE A 62 -0.82 17.75 -42.19
C PHE A 62 0.00 17.59 -40.91
N VAL A 63 0.00 16.38 -40.33
CA VAL A 63 0.93 16.01 -39.25
C VAL A 63 2.38 16.03 -39.80
N GLY A 64 3.33 16.53 -39.01
CA GLY A 64 4.75 16.52 -39.39
C GLY A 64 5.27 15.10 -39.67
N ILE A 65 6.17 14.95 -40.64
CA ILE A 65 6.79 13.66 -40.97
C ILE A 65 7.95 13.38 -39.99
N THR A 66 8.05 12.14 -39.52
CA THR A 66 9.23 11.63 -38.82
C THR A 66 9.87 10.55 -39.68
N LEU A 67 11.12 10.77 -40.07
CA LEU A 67 11.93 9.87 -40.87
C LEU A 67 12.99 9.21 -39.98
N GLU A 68 12.94 7.89 -39.87
CA GLU A 68 13.88 7.07 -39.09
C GLU A 68 14.79 6.30 -40.05
N LEU A 69 16.07 6.64 -40.09
CA LEU A 69 17.09 5.87 -40.82
C LEU A 69 17.45 4.63 -40.02
N ILE A 70 17.34 3.44 -40.62
CA ILE A 70 17.58 2.16 -39.96
C ILE A 70 18.80 1.46 -40.56
N ASN A 71 19.16 0.29 -40.03
CA ASN A 71 20.23 -0.55 -40.58
C ASN A 71 21.56 0.18 -40.75
N ASN A 72 21.92 1.07 -39.83
CA ASN A 72 23.14 1.90 -39.87
C ASN A 72 23.25 2.93 -41.01
N TRP A 73 22.16 3.23 -41.72
CA TRP A 73 22.16 4.30 -42.71
C TRP A 73 22.28 5.69 -42.07
N ARG A 74 23.01 6.59 -42.73
CA ARG A 74 23.19 7.99 -42.34
C ARG A 74 23.21 8.90 -43.56
N ILE A 75 22.81 10.16 -43.39
CA ILE A 75 22.95 11.20 -44.41
C ILE A 75 24.34 11.87 -44.29
N GLN A 76 24.97 12.14 -45.43
CA GLN A 76 26.23 12.86 -45.53
C GLN A 76 26.09 13.95 -46.59
N PHE A 77 26.64 15.13 -46.33
CA PHE A 77 26.76 16.20 -47.32
C PHE A 77 28.19 16.18 -47.87
N GLU A 78 28.36 16.23 -49.19
CA GLU A 78 29.69 16.22 -49.81
C GLU A 78 30.52 17.42 -49.34
N SER A 79 31.82 17.20 -49.11
CA SER A 79 32.72 18.28 -48.69
C SER A 79 33.00 19.24 -49.86
N PRO A 80 32.99 20.56 -49.65
CA PRO A 80 33.40 21.52 -50.67
C PRO A 80 34.92 21.49 -50.97
N GLY A 81 35.70 20.67 -50.26
CA GLY A 81 37.12 20.42 -50.51
C GLY A 81 38.08 21.50 -50.01
N ALA A 82 37.59 22.67 -49.62
CA ALA A 82 38.37 23.74 -49.00
C ALA A 82 37.49 24.68 -48.15
N PRO A 83 38.06 25.46 -47.21
CA PRO A 83 37.35 26.54 -46.53
C PRO A 83 36.78 27.58 -47.51
N PRO A 84 35.69 28.30 -47.16
CA PRO A 84 35.05 28.35 -45.86
C PRO A 84 34.10 27.16 -45.58
N THR A 85 33.82 26.92 -44.29
CA THR A 85 32.77 25.98 -43.87
C THR A 85 31.40 26.45 -44.36
N ILE A 86 30.64 25.55 -44.99
CA ILE A 86 29.27 25.83 -45.42
C ILE A 86 28.24 25.33 -44.41
N THR A 87 27.09 26.00 -44.32
CA THR A 87 25.94 25.57 -43.52
C THR A 87 24.86 24.98 -44.41
N VAL A 88 24.38 23.79 -44.06
CA VAL A 88 23.32 23.07 -44.79
C VAL A 88 22.20 22.65 -43.84
N TYR A 89 21.02 22.41 -44.40
CA TYR A 89 19.80 22.17 -43.62
C TYR A 89 19.11 20.86 -43.97
N VAL A 90 18.66 20.14 -42.93
CA VAL A 90 17.65 19.10 -43.07
C VAL A 90 16.35 19.61 -42.44
N ARG A 91 15.26 19.69 -43.21
CA ARG A 91 14.00 20.32 -42.79
C ARG A 91 12.76 19.50 -43.11
N GLY A 92 11.58 20.07 -42.85
CA GLY A 92 10.30 19.53 -43.28
C GLY A 92 9.82 18.34 -42.47
N GLY A 93 10.47 18.01 -41.34
CA GLY A 93 10.13 16.90 -40.47
C GLY A 93 11.15 16.68 -39.34
N ASN A 94 11.08 15.50 -38.72
CA ASN A 94 12.05 15.03 -37.73
C ASN A 94 12.90 13.92 -38.35
N LEU A 95 14.21 14.13 -38.41
CA LEU A 95 15.16 13.10 -38.83
C LEU A 95 15.78 12.44 -37.60
N VAL A 96 15.63 11.12 -37.49
CA VAL A 96 16.23 10.27 -36.44
C VAL A 96 16.90 9.05 -37.08
N ALA A 97 17.72 8.32 -36.32
CA ALA A 97 18.30 7.07 -36.80
C ALA A 97 18.36 6.01 -35.69
N VAL A 98 18.28 4.74 -36.09
CA VAL A 98 18.58 3.57 -35.24
C VAL A 98 19.85 2.94 -35.80
N ASN A 99 20.97 3.25 -35.16
CA ASN A 99 22.28 2.82 -35.65
C ASN A 99 23.33 2.66 -34.53
N SER A 100 24.42 1.99 -34.85
CA SER A 100 25.58 1.80 -33.96
C SER A 100 26.40 3.07 -33.71
N TYR A 101 25.98 4.24 -34.22
CA TYR A 101 26.66 5.53 -34.08
C TYR A 101 25.94 6.43 -33.08
N SER A 102 25.48 5.86 -31.97
CA SER A 102 24.67 6.54 -30.95
C SER A 102 23.42 7.19 -31.53
N ASN A 103 22.77 6.50 -32.48
CA ASN A 103 21.55 6.98 -33.15
C ASN A 103 21.72 8.33 -33.87
N ASN A 104 22.95 8.71 -34.24
CA ASN A 104 23.21 9.93 -34.98
C ASN A 104 22.86 9.74 -36.47
N PRO A 105 21.89 10.47 -37.03
CA PRO A 105 21.53 10.35 -38.44
C PRO A 105 22.54 11.00 -39.39
N ILE A 106 23.44 11.85 -38.90
CA ILE A 106 24.40 12.60 -39.72
C ILE A 106 25.77 11.92 -39.68
N LYS A 107 26.34 11.65 -40.86
CA LYS A 107 27.76 11.34 -41.02
C LYS A 107 28.51 12.65 -41.32
N PRO A 108 29.51 13.03 -40.51
CA PRO A 108 30.21 14.30 -40.67
C PRO A 108 31.07 14.33 -41.95
N SER A 109 31.25 15.52 -42.50
CA SER A 109 32.14 15.83 -43.62
C SER A 109 32.96 17.09 -43.30
N ASP A 110 34.16 17.18 -43.88
CA ASP A 110 35.01 18.35 -43.70
C ASP A 110 34.37 19.60 -44.31
N TYR A 111 34.49 20.74 -43.62
CA TYR A 111 33.96 22.04 -44.04
C TYR A 111 32.43 22.09 -44.23
N VAL A 112 31.66 21.20 -43.58
CA VAL A 112 30.19 21.25 -43.59
C VAL A 112 29.63 21.27 -42.17
N THR A 113 28.73 22.23 -41.89
CA THR A 113 27.91 22.28 -40.69
C THR A 113 26.47 21.94 -41.04
N VAL A 114 25.95 20.85 -40.48
CA VAL A 114 24.57 20.40 -40.72
C VAL A 114 23.66 20.88 -39.59
N ILE A 115 22.57 21.57 -39.94
CA ILE A 115 21.52 21.97 -39.01
C ILE A 115 20.25 21.17 -39.33
N ILE A 116 19.81 20.33 -38.39
CA ILE A 116 18.52 19.65 -38.47
C ILE A 116 17.46 20.56 -37.84
N ALA A 117 16.61 21.16 -38.67
CA ALA A 117 15.48 21.95 -38.20
C ALA A 117 14.30 21.01 -37.93
N GLN A 118 14.24 20.48 -36.71
CA GLN A 118 13.19 19.58 -36.28
C GLN A 118 11.83 20.27 -36.22
N SER A 119 10.79 19.56 -36.65
CA SER A 119 9.40 20.02 -36.53
C SER A 119 8.86 19.60 -35.18
N SER A 120 8.24 20.52 -34.44
CA SER A 120 7.49 20.18 -33.23
C SER A 120 6.28 19.33 -33.61
N SER A 121 6.44 18.01 -33.57
CA SER A 121 5.30 17.10 -33.50
C SER A 121 4.76 17.16 -32.07
N PRO A 122 3.45 17.01 -31.82
CA PRO A 122 2.92 16.96 -30.46
C PRO A 122 3.56 15.80 -29.70
N THR A 123 4.55 16.09 -28.86
CA THR A 123 5.11 15.12 -27.92
C THR A 123 4.17 15.08 -26.73
N ILE A 124 3.45 13.98 -26.53
CA ILE A 124 2.79 13.72 -25.25
C ILE A 124 3.91 13.34 -24.28
N ILE A 125 4.41 14.33 -23.55
CA ILE A 125 5.06 14.08 -22.26
C ILE A 125 3.89 13.83 -21.31
N THR A 126 3.59 12.57 -21.03
CA THR A 126 2.73 12.22 -19.91
C THR A 126 3.53 12.57 -18.65
N PRO A 127 3.14 13.57 -17.84
CA PRO A 127 3.68 13.68 -16.50
C PRO A 127 3.36 12.39 -15.72
N PRO A 128 4.06 12.03 -14.65
CA PRO A 128 3.54 11.04 -13.70
C PRO A 128 2.37 11.70 -12.95
N GLU A 129 1.19 11.68 -13.55
CA GLU A 129 0.07 12.60 -13.24
C GLU A 129 -0.48 12.42 -11.82
N ASP A 130 -0.23 11.27 -11.19
CA ASP A 130 -0.94 10.90 -9.98
C ASP A 130 -0.07 10.82 -8.72
N LEU A 131 1.24 11.02 -8.79
CA LEU A 131 2.09 10.80 -7.60
C LEU A 131 1.74 11.76 -6.44
N ASN A 132 1.51 13.04 -6.73
CA ASN A 132 1.10 14.01 -5.71
C ASN A 132 -0.30 13.71 -5.14
N MET A 133 -1.21 13.18 -5.97
CA MET A 133 -2.53 12.75 -5.54
C MET A 133 -2.46 11.50 -4.68
N LEU A 134 -1.61 10.54 -5.03
CA LEU A 134 -1.35 9.35 -4.23
C LEU A 134 -0.78 9.73 -2.86
N TYR A 135 0.22 10.62 -2.79
CA TYR A 135 0.72 11.13 -1.52
C TYR A 135 -0.36 11.84 -0.69
N LEU A 136 -1.23 12.62 -1.34
CA LEU A 136 -2.35 13.27 -0.65
C LEU A 136 -3.31 12.21 -0.09
N ILE A 137 -3.74 11.24 -0.90
CA ILE A 137 -4.66 10.16 -0.48
C ILE A 137 -4.05 9.34 0.66
N GLU A 138 -2.77 8.99 0.56
CA GLU A 138 -2.06 8.25 1.62
C GLU A 138 -1.97 9.04 2.92
N SER A 139 -1.72 10.35 2.84
CA SER A 139 -1.68 11.22 4.03
C SER A 139 -2.98 11.23 4.82
N LEU A 140 -4.12 11.02 4.15
CA LEU A 140 -5.45 10.99 4.78
C LEU A 140 -5.77 9.69 5.50
N ARG A 141 -4.99 8.60 5.29
CA ARG A 141 -5.22 7.31 5.96
C ARG A 141 -4.83 7.34 7.44
N GLY A 142 -4.03 8.32 7.87
CA GLY A 142 -3.68 8.62 9.26
C GLY A 142 -2.48 7.84 9.82
N ARG A 143 -2.35 6.54 9.52
CA ARG A 143 -1.21 5.70 9.92
C ARG A 143 -0.67 4.93 8.73
N HIS A 144 0.61 4.56 8.81
CA HIS A 144 1.34 3.91 7.73
C HIS A 144 1.15 4.69 6.41
N ALA A 145 1.20 6.03 6.47
CA ALA A 145 0.84 6.94 5.37
C ALA A 145 1.97 7.16 4.33
N THR A 146 2.96 6.27 4.29
CA THR A 146 4.06 6.30 3.32
C THR A 146 3.61 5.76 1.94
N LEU A 147 4.37 5.99 0.88
CA LEU A 147 4.07 5.44 -0.44
C LEU A 147 5.34 4.81 -1.02
N GLY A 148 5.23 3.55 -1.45
CA GLY A 148 6.21 2.85 -2.26
C GLY A 148 5.67 2.56 -3.66
N SER A 149 6.20 1.52 -4.30
CA SER A 149 5.65 0.97 -5.53
C SER A 149 4.27 0.35 -5.28
N ILE A 150 3.42 0.35 -6.29
CA ILE A 150 2.07 -0.23 -6.23
C ILE A 150 2.02 -1.43 -7.16
N PHE A 151 1.56 -2.55 -6.63
CA PHE A 151 1.35 -3.79 -7.35
C PHE A 151 -0.10 -4.28 -7.24
N TYR A 152 -0.57 -5.01 -8.24
CA TYR A 152 -1.93 -5.52 -8.32
C TYR A 152 -1.94 -7.04 -8.34
N TRP A 153 -2.81 -7.61 -7.51
CA TRP A 153 -3.00 -9.05 -7.36
C TRP A 153 -4.44 -9.41 -7.72
N ASP A 154 -4.60 -10.23 -8.77
CA ASP A 154 -5.88 -10.76 -9.23
C ASP A 154 -5.83 -12.30 -9.29
N PRO A 155 -6.41 -13.01 -8.31
CA PRO A 155 -6.40 -14.47 -8.28
C PRO A 155 -7.27 -15.14 -9.36
N VAL A 156 -8.15 -14.41 -10.04
CA VAL A 156 -9.07 -14.94 -11.05
C VAL A 156 -8.54 -14.67 -12.46
N GLY A 157 -8.23 -13.40 -12.76
CA GLY A 157 -7.83 -12.94 -14.08
C GLY A 157 -6.33 -12.66 -14.26
N GLY A 158 -5.54 -12.68 -13.18
CA GLY A 158 -4.12 -12.36 -13.21
C GLY A 158 -3.25 -13.44 -13.83
N ASN A 159 -1.98 -13.10 -14.07
CA ASN A 159 -0.95 -14.01 -14.57
C ASN A 159 0.40 -13.69 -13.91
N ASP A 160 1.06 -14.68 -13.30
CA ASP A 160 2.34 -14.50 -12.61
C ASP A 160 3.52 -14.14 -13.54
N ALA A 161 3.33 -14.19 -14.86
CA ALA A 161 4.29 -13.64 -15.82
C ALA A 161 4.18 -12.11 -16.00
N ASN A 162 3.13 -11.48 -15.47
CA ASN A 162 2.93 -10.04 -15.55
C ASN A 162 3.84 -9.27 -14.58
N ASP A 163 4.02 -7.98 -14.82
CA ASP A 163 4.82 -7.11 -13.95
C ASP A 163 4.05 -6.55 -12.74
N GLY A 164 2.72 -6.74 -12.69
CA GLY A 164 1.87 -6.33 -11.59
C GLY A 164 1.70 -4.82 -11.45
N THR A 165 2.20 -3.98 -12.36
CA THR A 165 2.26 -2.52 -12.18
C THR A 165 0.96 -1.79 -12.54
N GLN A 166 0.03 -2.48 -13.20
CA GLN A 166 -1.29 -1.95 -13.57
C GLN A 166 -2.39 -2.98 -13.26
N PRO A 167 -3.65 -2.55 -13.02
CA PRO A 167 -4.74 -3.49 -12.77
C PRO A 167 -4.97 -4.49 -13.92
N GLY A 168 -4.72 -4.08 -15.17
CA GLY A 168 -4.85 -4.96 -16.35
C GLY A 168 -3.72 -5.99 -16.49
N ASP A 169 -2.59 -5.74 -15.83
CA ASP A 169 -1.39 -6.59 -15.83
C ASP A 169 -1.13 -7.13 -14.40
N ALA A 170 -2.20 -7.41 -13.65
CA ALA A 170 -2.09 -7.96 -12.31
C ALA A 170 -1.46 -9.36 -12.32
N VAL A 171 -0.69 -9.68 -11.27
CA VAL A 171 -0.17 -11.04 -11.05
C VAL A 171 -1.25 -11.93 -10.43
N GLN A 172 -1.11 -13.24 -10.59
CA GLN A 172 -2.15 -14.20 -10.19
C GLN A 172 -2.07 -14.57 -8.71
N THR A 173 -0.87 -14.77 -8.18
CA THR A 173 -0.67 -15.24 -6.80
C THR A 173 -0.15 -14.12 -5.90
N PHE A 174 -0.52 -14.18 -4.62
CA PHE A 174 0.05 -13.28 -3.62
C PHE A 174 1.56 -13.52 -3.51
N ALA A 175 2.00 -14.78 -3.59
CA ALA A 175 3.41 -15.14 -3.60
C ALA A 175 4.19 -14.35 -4.68
N MET A 176 3.68 -14.30 -5.92
CA MET A 176 4.31 -13.53 -6.98
C MET A 176 4.26 -12.03 -6.70
N ALA A 177 3.11 -11.50 -6.25
CA ALA A 177 2.96 -10.06 -5.94
C ALA A 177 3.99 -9.57 -4.91
N GLN A 178 4.24 -10.38 -3.88
CA GLN A 178 5.23 -10.06 -2.87
C GLN A 178 6.67 -10.09 -3.41
N THR A 179 7.00 -10.95 -4.39
CA THR A 179 8.35 -10.97 -4.98
C THR A 179 8.70 -9.70 -5.75
N LEU A 180 7.69 -8.97 -6.21
CA LEU A 180 7.86 -7.67 -6.87
C LEU A 180 8.15 -6.54 -5.86
N CYS A 181 7.83 -6.76 -4.59
CA CYS A 181 8.01 -5.77 -3.54
C CYS A 181 9.47 -5.73 -3.04
N THR A 182 9.91 -4.53 -2.70
CA THR A 182 11.22 -4.23 -2.13
C THR A 182 11.08 -3.96 -0.64
N ALA A 183 11.83 -4.74 0.16
CA ALA A 183 11.87 -4.57 1.62
C ALA A 183 12.20 -3.13 2.03
N GLY A 184 11.38 -2.56 2.92
CA GLY A 184 11.59 -1.19 3.41
C GLY A 184 11.07 -0.09 2.49
N ASN A 185 10.63 -0.41 1.27
CA ASN A 185 10.16 0.59 0.31
C ASN A 185 8.71 1.07 0.55
N ASN A 186 7.99 0.45 1.49
CA ASN A 186 6.58 0.76 1.80
C ASN A 186 5.62 0.45 0.63
N ASP A 187 5.93 -0.62 -0.10
CA ASP A 187 5.15 -1.04 -1.26
C ASP A 187 3.73 -1.46 -0.88
N ILE A 188 2.83 -1.35 -1.85
CA ILE A 188 1.41 -1.59 -1.69
C ILE A 188 0.99 -2.69 -2.66
N ILE A 189 0.34 -3.73 -2.16
CA ILE A 189 -0.37 -4.71 -2.98
C ILE A 189 -1.87 -4.45 -2.84
N PHE A 190 -2.52 -4.14 -3.96
CA PHE A 190 -3.98 -4.11 -4.06
C PHE A 190 -4.51 -5.46 -4.53
N ALA A 191 -5.36 -6.07 -3.72
CA ALA A 191 -6.13 -7.23 -4.10
C ALA A 191 -7.34 -6.80 -4.94
N LEU A 192 -7.50 -7.38 -6.12
CA LEU A 192 -8.55 -7.05 -7.06
C LEU A 192 -9.69 -8.06 -6.97
N ALA A 193 -10.91 -7.56 -6.72
CA ALA A 193 -12.11 -8.38 -6.79
C ALA A 193 -12.69 -8.34 -8.20
N THR A 194 -12.26 -9.26 -9.07
CA THR A 194 -12.60 -9.29 -10.50
C THR A 194 -13.55 -10.42 -10.92
N ASP A 195 -13.88 -11.34 -10.00
CA ASP A 195 -14.84 -12.40 -10.28
C ASP A 195 -16.18 -11.84 -10.79
N SER A 196 -16.65 -12.40 -11.91
CA SER A 196 -17.89 -11.98 -12.57
C SER A 196 -19.15 -12.09 -11.69
N LEU A 197 -19.12 -12.89 -10.63
CA LEU A 197 -20.19 -13.05 -9.66
C LEU A 197 -20.15 -12.00 -8.53
N GLY A 198 -19.14 -11.12 -8.53
CA GLY A 198 -18.98 -10.00 -7.60
C GLY A 198 -18.23 -10.33 -6.31
N ILE A 199 -17.87 -11.59 -6.06
CA ILE A 199 -17.05 -12.03 -4.93
C ILE A 199 -15.88 -12.84 -5.44
N THR A 200 -14.68 -12.35 -5.23
CA THR A 200 -13.44 -13.06 -5.54
C THR A 200 -12.99 -13.84 -4.32
N THR A 201 -12.85 -15.16 -4.46
CA THR A 201 -12.46 -16.05 -3.35
C THR A 201 -11.11 -16.72 -3.64
N VAL A 202 -10.13 -16.47 -2.78
CA VAL A 202 -8.82 -17.12 -2.82
C VAL A 202 -8.90 -18.41 -2.02
N THR A 203 -8.80 -19.55 -2.70
CA THR A 203 -8.89 -20.89 -2.09
C THR A 203 -7.57 -21.66 -2.09
N ASN A 204 -6.61 -21.24 -2.92
CA ASN A 204 -5.43 -22.03 -3.24
C ASN A 204 -4.16 -21.60 -2.49
N GLU A 205 -4.22 -20.52 -1.70
CA GLU A 205 -3.06 -20.05 -0.95
C GLU A 205 -3.45 -19.40 0.39
N SER A 206 -2.56 -19.56 1.37
CA SER A 206 -2.47 -18.71 2.56
C SER A 206 -1.36 -17.67 2.34
N LEU A 207 -1.50 -16.49 2.93
CA LEU A 207 -0.61 -15.37 2.69
C LEU A 207 0.52 -15.37 3.70
N ASN A 208 1.72 -15.72 3.25
CA ASN A 208 2.93 -15.65 4.07
C ASN A 208 3.70 -14.35 3.80
N ILE A 209 3.53 -13.35 4.65
CA ILE A 209 4.12 -12.03 4.50
C ILE A 209 5.54 -12.02 5.09
N THR A 210 6.53 -11.80 4.22
CA THR A 210 7.96 -11.79 4.53
C THR A 210 8.64 -10.47 4.23
N VAL A 211 8.02 -9.60 3.43
CA VAL A 211 8.61 -8.30 3.03
C VAL A 211 8.26 -7.24 4.06
N PRO A 212 9.24 -6.67 4.79
CA PRO A 212 9.00 -5.59 5.74
C PRO A 212 8.42 -4.35 5.06
N THR A 213 7.58 -3.63 5.81
CA THR A 213 6.84 -2.41 5.44
C THR A 213 5.81 -2.56 4.31
N LEU A 214 5.51 -3.79 3.90
CA LEU A 214 4.47 -4.09 2.91
C LEU A 214 3.08 -3.68 3.42
N LYS A 215 2.26 -3.15 2.50
CA LYS A 215 0.85 -2.83 2.74
C LYS A 215 -0.03 -3.66 1.84
N LEU A 216 -0.85 -4.49 2.45
CA LEU A 216 -1.81 -5.32 1.76
C LEU A 216 -3.22 -4.71 1.91
N ARG A 217 -3.89 -4.50 0.78
CA ARG A 217 -5.17 -3.78 0.72
C ARG A 217 -6.21 -4.56 -0.06
N GLY A 218 -7.29 -4.91 0.61
CA GLY A 218 -8.47 -5.53 0.03
C GLY A 218 -9.63 -4.54 -0.11
N PRO A 219 -10.57 -4.82 -1.02
CA PRO A 219 -11.79 -4.03 -1.24
C PRO A 219 -12.92 -4.33 -0.24
N GLY A 220 -12.64 -5.02 0.87
CA GLY A 220 -13.61 -5.48 1.86
C GLY A 220 -14.19 -6.85 1.52
N TYR A 221 -15.49 -7.04 1.79
CA TYR A 221 -16.17 -8.34 1.65
C TYR A 221 -16.14 -8.93 0.23
N ALA A 222 -15.96 -8.10 -0.80
CA ALA A 222 -15.88 -8.54 -2.19
C ALA A 222 -14.62 -9.38 -2.50
N PHE A 223 -13.62 -9.37 -1.60
CA PHE A 223 -12.43 -10.20 -1.71
C PHE A 223 -12.27 -11.06 -0.44
N GLN A 224 -12.30 -12.37 -0.60
CA GLN A 224 -12.36 -13.33 0.49
C GLN A 224 -11.14 -14.25 0.46
N LEU A 225 -10.40 -14.29 1.57
CA LEU A 225 -9.35 -15.26 1.80
C LEU A 225 -9.96 -16.48 2.50
N LYS A 226 -10.12 -17.57 1.74
CA LYS A 226 -10.73 -18.82 2.21
C LYS A 226 -9.93 -20.05 1.74
N PRO A 227 -8.71 -20.26 2.27
CA PRO A 227 -7.92 -21.43 1.90
C PRO A 227 -8.74 -22.71 2.04
N ALA A 228 -8.60 -23.64 1.09
CA ALA A 228 -9.39 -24.88 1.06
C ALA A 228 -8.86 -25.96 2.02
N THR A 229 -7.61 -25.84 2.44
CA THR A 229 -6.91 -26.82 3.28
C THR A 229 -6.66 -26.29 4.67
N SER A 230 -7.07 -27.06 5.68
CA SER A 230 -6.77 -26.79 7.09
C SER A 230 -5.31 -27.10 7.44
N GLY A 231 -4.81 -26.52 8.53
CA GLY A 231 -3.47 -26.73 9.07
C GLY A 231 -2.48 -25.59 8.77
N SER A 232 -2.98 -24.45 8.30
CA SER A 232 -2.21 -23.22 8.15
C SER A 232 -3.09 -22.02 8.42
N ASP A 233 -2.53 -21.03 9.13
CA ASP A 233 -3.15 -19.72 9.29
C ASP A 233 -3.39 -19.06 7.92
N VAL A 234 -4.40 -18.19 7.82
CA VAL A 234 -4.78 -17.58 6.53
C VAL A 234 -3.82 -16.46 6.13
N ILE A 235 -3.47 -15.59 7.08
CA ILE A 235 -2.42 -14.59 6.91
C ILE A 235 -1.38 -14.79 8.02
N ASN A 236 -0.13 -15.00 7.62
CA ASN A 236 0.99 -15.15 8.53
C ASN A 236 2.02 -14.04 8.26
N VAL A 237 2.25 -13.17 9.25
CA VAL A 237 3.34 -12.20 9.23
C VAL A 237 4.55 -12.84 9.91
N THR A 238 5.57 -13.09 9.11
CA THR A 238 6.77 -13.81 9.57
C THR A 238 7.69 -12.95 10.42
N ALA A 239 8.58 -13.62 11.16
CA ALA A 239 9.59 -13.00 11.97
C ALA A 239 10.42 -11.98 11.17
N ASN A 240 10.63 -10.80 11.75
CA ASN A 240 11.31 -9.64 11.15
C ASN A 240 10.56 -8.91 10.01
N ALA A 241 9.34 -9.34 9.63
CA ALA A 241 8.50 -8.59 8.70
C ALA A 241 7.80 -7.43 9.42
N HIS A 242 8.57 -6.40 9.81
CA HIS A 242 8.07 -5.26 10.57
C HIS A 242 7.30 -4.26 9.72
N GLY A 243 6.41 -3.47 10.33
CA GLY A 243 5.79 -2.31 9.68
C GLY A 243 4.68 -2.63 8.69
N ILE A 244 4.06 -3.80 8.77
CA ILE A 244 3.04 -4.26 7.83
C ILE A 244 1.70 -3.57 8.07
N GLU A 245 0.97 -3.28 6.99
CA GLU A 245 -0.45 -2.96 7.03
C GLU A 245 -1.26 -4.08 6.36
N ILE A 246 -2.28 -4.60 7.05
CA ILE A 246 -3.27 -5.52 6.50
C ILE A 246 -4.62 -4.80 6.62
N SER A 247 -5.27 -4.52 5.50
CA SER A 247 -6.55 -3.81 5.54
C SER A 247 -7.58 -4.26 4.52
N GLY A 248 -8.86 -4.27 4.92
CA GLY A 248 -9.98 -4.45 4.00
C GLY A 248 -10.17 -5.89 3.49
N PHE A 249 -9.92 -6.92 4.30
CA PHE A 249 -10.12 -8.31 3.91
C PHE A 249 -11.25 -8.98 4.66
N TYR A 250 -11.97 -9.88 3.97
CA TYR A 250 -12.73 -10.94 4.62
C TYR A 250 -11.85 -12.20 4.71
N ILE A 251 -11.77 -12.80 5.89
CA ILE A 251 -10.84 -13.88 6.22
C ILE A 251 -11.64 -15.00 6.90
N GLU A 252 -11.61 -16.19 6.31
CA GLU A 252 -12.24 -17.38 6.87
C GLU A 252 -11.30 -18.58 6.72
N PRO A 253 -10.65 -19.02 7.80
CA PRO A 253 -9.80 -20.21 7.77
C PRO A 253 -10.58 -21.47 7.39
N ALA A 254 -9.87 -22.46 6.85
CA ALA A 254 -10.48 -23.74 6.52
C ALA A 254 -11.01 -24.43 7.80
N ALA A 255 -12.17 -25.07 7.69
CA ALA A 255 -12.72 -25.86 8.79
C ALA A 255 -11.88 -27.12 9.05
N GLY A 256 -11.80 -27.55 10.32
CA GLY A 256 -11.18 -28.81 10.72
C GLY A 256 -9.71 -28.72 11.19
N GLY A 257 -9.12 -27.52 11.15
CA GLY A 257 -7.76 -27.23 11.66
C GLY A 257 -7.73 -26.57 13.04
N SER A 258 -6.57 -25.99 13.37
CA SER A 258 -6.36 -25.06 14.49
C SER A 258 -5.73 -23.79 13.92
N ASP A 259 -6.44 -23.21 12.97
CA ASP A 259 -5.92 -22.19 12.07
C ASP A 259 -6.41 -20.82 12.55
N ASN A 260 -5.48 -19.89 12.68
CA ASN A 260 -5.78 -18.51 12.99
C ASN A 260 -6.19 -17.74 11.72
N GLY A 261 -6.99 -16.69 11.90
CA GLY A 261 -7.27 -15.74 10.81
C GLY A 261 -6.02 -14.97 10.41
N ILE A 262 -5.40 -14.29 11.39
CA ILE A 262 -4.14 -13.56 11.21
C ILE A 262 -3.18 -13.94 12.33
N THR A 263 -1.96 -14.31 11.98
CA THR A 263 -0.87 -14.58 12.91
C THR A 263 0.25 -13.56 12.73
N ILE A 264 0.74 -13.03 13.86
CA ILE A 264 1.90 -12.16 13.93
C ILE A 264 2.88 -12.79 14.92
N ASN A 265 4.08 -13.13 14.45
CA ASN A 265 5.11 -13.71 15.30
C ASN A 265 6.45 -12.99 15.07
N ASP A 266 7.01 -12.39 16.12
CA ASP A 266 8.30 -11.70 16.09
C ASP A 266 8.35 -10.57 15.03
N ALA A 267 7.25 -9.81 14.96
CA ALA A 267 7.08 -8.74 14.01
C ALA A 267 6.43 -7.49 14.65
N ASP A 268 7.17 -6.39 14.65
CA ASP A 268 6.79 -5.11 15.24
C ASP A 268 6.00 -4.18 14.33
N ASN A 269 5.29 -3.23 14.96
CA ASN A 269 4.63 -2.09 14.30
C ASN A 269 3.65 -2.53 13.20
N ILE A 270 2.79 -3.48 13.54
CA ILE A 270 1.80 -4.02 12.61
C ILE A 270 0.48 -3.26 12.76
N LEU A 271 -0.16 -2.97 11.63
CA LEU A 271 -1.49 -2.38 11.56
C LEU A 271 -2.46 -3.36 10.90
N ILE A 272 -3.46 -3.82 11.65
CA ILE A 272 -4.60 -4.58 11.12
C ILE A 272 -5.81 -3.67 11.19
N LYS A 273 -6.49 -3.42 10.05
CA LYS A 273 -7.56 -2.44 9.98
C LYS A 273 -8.69 -2.82 9.02
N ASP A 274 -9.93 -2.57 9.42
CA ASP A 274 -11.10 -2.76 8.54
C ASP A 274 -11.19 -4.22 7.99
N CYS A 275 -10.74 -5.21 8.78
CA CYS A 275 -10.79 -6.63 8.43
C CYS A 275 -12.01 -7.32 9.08
N TRP A 276 -12.60 -8.27 8.39
CA TRP A 276 -13.62 -9.17 8.92
C TRP A 276 -13.07 -10.59 8.97
N ILE A 277 -12.88 -11.12 10.18
CA ILE A 277 -12.40 -12.47 10.43
C ILE A 277 -13.58 -13.29 10.94
N TYR A 278 -13.90 -14.38 10.27
CA TYR A 278 -15.04 -15.22 10.58
C TYR A 278 -14.62 -16.67 10.73
N GLY A 279 -15.11 -17.34 11.77
CA GLY A 279 -15.05 -18.79 11.87
C GLY A 279 -13.63 -19.36 12.03
N ALA A 280 -12.68 -18.59 12.56
CA ALA A 280 -11.34 -19.10 12.82
C ALA A 280 -11.40 -20.28 13.80
N THR A 281 -10.64 -21.34 13.51
CA THR A 281 -10.66 -22.59 14.28
C THR A 281 -9.67 -22.57 15.44
N ALA A 282 -8.69 -21.67 15.42
CA ALA A 282 -7.95 -21.22 16.60
C ALA A 282 -8.37 -19.79 16.97
N ASN A 283 -7.46 -18.80 16.90
CA ASN A 283 -7.76 -17.42 17.23
C ASN A 283 -8.15 -16.61 15.98
N GLY A 284 -8.97 -15.58 16.14
CA GLY A 284 -9.21 -14.62 15.07
C GLY A 284 -7.91 -13.92 14.67
N ILE A 285 -7.25 -13.30 15.66
CA ILE A 285 -5.92 -12.71 15.53
C ILE A 285 -5.02 -13.23 16.65
N ASP A 286 -3.87 -13.79 16.32
CA ASP A 286 -2.84 -14.22 17.27
C ASP A 286 -1.57 -13.37 17.14
N ILE A 287 -1.04 -12.88 18.27
CA ILE A 287 0.13 -12.00 18.30
C ILE A 287 1.10 -12.49 19.36
N SER A 288 2.34 -12.80 18.97
CA SER A 288 3.39 -13.21 19.89
C SER A 288 4.73 -12.54 19.58
N ASN A 289 5.51 -12.26 20.62
CA ASN A 289 6.84 -11.66 20.53
C ASN A 289 6.90 -10.34 19.75
N SER A 290 5.83 -9.54 19.81
CA SER A 290 5.68 -8.32 19.00
C SER A 290 5.43 -7.08 19.83
N THR A 291 5.91 -5.92 19.37
CA THR A 291 5.55 -4.63 19.97
C THR A 291 4.87 -3.67 19.00
N ARG A 292 4.03 -2.79 19.55
CA ARG A 292 3.36 -1.69 18.82
C ARG A 292 2.35 -2.17 17.77
N THR A 293 1.69 -3.30 17.98
CA THR A 293 0.62 -3.75 17.08
C THR A 293 -0.68 -3.00 17.35
N LYS A 294 -1.38 -2.68 16.27
CA LYS A 294 -2.65 -1.94 16.27
C LYS A 294 -3.70 -2.74 15.54
N ILE A 295 -4.83 -2.95 16.20
CA ILE A 295 -6.01 -3.59 15.62
C ILE A 295 -7.14 -2.56 15.72
N GLU A 296 -7.59 -2.07 14.57
CA GLU A 296 -8.54 -0.96 14.49
C GLU A 296 -9.72 -1.35 13.59
N LYS A 297 -10.96 -1.13 14.02
CA LYS A 297 -12.17 -1.29 13.16
C LYS A 297 -12.35 -2.68 12.55
N CYS A 298 -11.94 -3.73 13.25
CA CYS A 298 -12.10 -5.11 12.78
C CYS A 298 -13.37 -5.76 13.34
N ALA A 299 -13.97 -6.67 12.57
CA ALA A 299 -15.03 -7.58 13.04
C ALA A 299 -14.44 -8.98 13.17
N ILE A 300 -14.55 -9.58 14.35
CA ILE A 300 -14.00 -10.90 14.66
C ILE A 300 -15.11 -11.75 15.25
N GLU A 301 -15.54 -12.76 14.50
CA GLU A 301 -16.79 -13.47 14.77
C GLU A 301 -16.60 -14.98 14.76
N ASN A 302 -17.27 -15.65 15.69
CA ASN A 302 -17.43 -17.10 15.73
C ASN A 302 -16.10 -17.88 15.75
N CYS A 303 -15.07 -17.35 16.41
CA CYS A 303 -13.82 -18.07 16.66
C CYS A 303 -14.02 -19.04 17.84
N SER A 304 -15.01 -19.94 17.75
CA SER A 304 -15.57 -20.63 18.93
C SER A 304 -14.61 -21.56 19.67
N ALA A 305 -13.54 -22.03 19.02
CA ALA A 305 -12.54 -22.90 19.61
C ALA A 305 -11.30 -22.14 20.16
N GLY A 306 -11.18 -20.84 19.89
CA GLY A 306 -10.09 -20.00 20.39
C GLY A 306 -10.52 -18.56 20.67
N ASN A 307 -9.57 -17.66 20.84
CA ASN A 307 -9.88 -16.28 21.24
C ASN A 307 -10.19 -15.40 20.02
N GLY A 308 -10.96 -14.33 20.20
CA GLY A 308 -11.10 -13.32 19.15
C GLY A 308 -9.75 -12.69 18.83
N ILE A 309 -9.09 -12.17 19.86
CA ILE A 309 -7.71 -11.67 19.79
C ILE A 309 -6.91 -12.30 20.93
N ALA A 310 -5.81 -12.98 20.61
CA ALA A 310 -4.86 -13.52 21.57
C ALA A 310 -3.56 -12.70 21.57
N LEU A 311 -3.16 -12.20 22.74
CA LEU A 311 -1.83 -11.63 22.97
C LEU A 311 -0.97 -12.67 23.69
N GLY A 312 -0.11 -13.33 22.94
CA GLY A 312 0.88 -14.28 23.41
C GLY A 312 2.11 -13.63 24.06
N ALA A 313 3.09 -14.44 24.44
CA ALA A 313 4.24 -14.01 25.25
C ALA A 313 5.03 -12.83 24.64
N ALA A 314 5.64 -12.03 25.52
CA ALA A 314 6.50 -10.88 25.20
C ALA A 314 5.87 -9.81 24.29
N THR A 315 4.54 -9.78 24.20
CA THR A 315 3.80 -8.85 23.35
C THR A 315 3.48 -7.54 24.10
N THR A 316 3.90 -6.39 23.57
CA THR A 316 3.83 -5.11 24.31
C THR A 316 3.31 -3.93 23.49
N ARG A 317 2.78 -2.89 24.17
CA ARG A 317 2.35 -1.63 23.54
C ARG A 317 1.28 -1.79 22.47
N ASN A 318 0.39 -2.77 22.65
CA ASN A 318 -0.66 -3.05 21.69
C ASN A 318 -1.85 -2.12 21.90
N ASN A 319 -2.56 -1.79 20.83
CA ASN A 319 -3.77 -0.99 20.89
C ASN A 319 -4.88 -1.67 20.09
N ILE A 320 -5.95 -2.07 20.79
CA ILE A 320 -7.12 -2.73 20.22
C ILE A 320 -8.28 -1.76 20.35
N SER A 321 -8.76 -1.24 19.21
CA SER A 321 -9.79 -0.21 19.23
C SER A 321 -10.88 -0.33 18.17
N THR A 322 -12.09 0.11 18.53
CA THR A 322 -13.25 0.16 17.60
C THR A 322 -13.56 -1.19 16.95
N CYS A 323 -13.24 -2.31 17.63
CA CYS A 323 -13.48 -3.65 17.11
C CYS A 323 -14.81 -4.22 17.61
N ILE A 324 -15.39 -5.10 16.80
CA ILE A 324 -16.53 -5.95 17.18
C ILE A 324 -15.99 -7.37 17.37
N ILE A 325 -16.19 -7.95 18.55
CA ILE A 325 -15.67 -9.29 18.88
C ILE A 325 -16.78 -10.13 19.52
N THR A 326 -17.18 -11.22 18.86
CA THR A 326 -18.32 -12.03 19.31
C THR A 326 -18.25 -13.51 18.94
N GLY A 327 -18.87 -14.37 19.74
CA GLY A 327 -18.95 -15.81 19.47
C GLY A 327 -17.62 -16.54 19.57
N CYS A 328 -16.63 -15.98 20.27
CA CYS A 328 -15.31 -16.57 20.48
C CYS A 328 -15.22 -17.24 21.86
N ALA A 329 -14.12 -17.98 22.12
CA ALA A 329 -13.83 -18.53 23.44
C ALA A 329 -13.65 -17.40 24.47
N ASN A 330 -12.65 -16.54 24.29
CA ASN A 330 -12.61 -15.21 24.91
C ASN A 330 -12.66 -14.12 23.84
N GLY A 331 -13.12 -12.93 24.17
CA GLY A 331 -13.07 -11.79 23.24
C GLY A 331 -11.63 -11.35 22.99
N VAL A 332 -10.96 -10.86 24.02
CA VAL A 332 -9.52 -10.56 24.01
C VAL A 332 -8.84 -11.30 25.15
N ASP A 333 -7.79 -12.06 24.85
CA ASP A 333 -7.02 -12.82 25.83
C ASP A 333 -5.61 -12.23 26.00
N LEU A 334 -5.25 -11.92 27.24
CA LEU A 334 -3.94 -11.46 27.69
C LEU A 334 -3.39 -12.47 28.72
N SER A 335 -3.25 -13.73 28.29
CA SER A 335 -2.70 -14.82 29.11
C SER A 335 -1.19 -15.04 28.93
N GLY A 336 -0.56 -14.39 27.94
CA GLY A 336 0.87 -14.49 27.68
C GLY A 336 1.75 -13.91 28.81
N SER A 337 2.93 -14.51 29.00
CA SER A 337 3.94 -13.98 29.93
C SER A 337 4.65 -12.76 29.37
N GLY A 338 4.97 -11.76 30.21
CA GLY A 338 5.74 -10.58 29.78
C GLY A 338 4.95 -9.58 28.93
N LEU A 339 3.62 -9.66 28.98
CA LEU A 339 2.73 -8.69 28.36
C LEU A 339 2.78 -7.35 29.10
N SER A 340 2.93 -6.24 28.37
CA SER A 340 2.83 -4.92 29.00
C SER A 340 2.39 -3.77 28.11
N ASP A 341 1.88 -2.71 28.73
CA ASP A 341 1.57 -1.41 28.09
C ASP A 341 0.45 -1.51 27.03
N ASN A 342 -0.49 -2.43 27.21
CA ASN A 342 -1.57 -2.66 26.26
C ASN A 342 -2.76 -1.73 26.51
N ILE A 343 -3.47 -1.34 25.46
CA ILE A 343 -4.62 -0.43 25.53
C ILE A 343 -5.78 -1.05 24.76
N LEU A 344 -6.93 -1.19 25.42
CA LEU A 344 -8.19 -1.56 24.81
C LEU A 344 -9.14 -0.37 24.92
N GLU A 345 -9.72 0.08 23.80
CA GLU A 345 -10.62 1.24 23.79
C GLU A 345 -11.74 1.17 22.74
N ASN A 346 -12.96 1.60 23.11
CA ASN A 346 -14.11 1.72 22.21
C ASN A 346 -14.53 0.41 21.49
N ASN A 347 -14.40 -0.75 22.14
CA ASN A 347 -14.76 -2.04 21.53
C ASN A 347 -16.18 -2.48 21.90
N ILE A 348 -16.79 -3.28 21.04
CA ILE A 348 -18.04 -4.01 21.32
C ILE A 348 -17.67 -5.49 21.43
N ILE A 349 -17.74 -6.05 22.64
CA ILE A 349 -17.29 -7.42 22.92
C ILE A 349 -18.43 -8.16 23.61
N TYR A 350 -19.02 -9.13 22.92
CA TYR A 350 -20.25 -9.74 23.41
C TYR A 350 -20.46 -11.19 23.00
N ASN A 351 -21.27 -11.92 23.77
CA ASN A 351 -21.63 -13.33 23.51
C ASN A 351 -20.41 -14.26 23.29
N ASN A 352 -19.30 -13.99 23.96
CA ASN A 352 -18.18 -14.94 24.01
C ASN A 352 -18.46 -15.99 25.11
N THR A 353 -18.04 -17.23 24.89
CA THR A 353 -18.36 -18.33 25.81
C THR A 353 -17.63 -18.20 27.15
N GLY A 354 -16.44 -17.60 27.14
CA GLY A 354 -15.59 -17.25 28.26
C GLY A 354 -15.57 -15.73 28.47
N ALA A 355 -14.42 -15.19 28.86
CA ALA A 355 -14.32 -13.79 29.23
C ALA A 355 -14.45 -12.86 28.01
N GLY A 356 -15.07 -11.69 28.18
CA GLY A 356 -15.00 -10.63 27.17
C GLY A 356 -13.56 -10.15 27.02
N ILE A 357 -12.94 -9.78 28.13
CA ILE A 357 -11.50 -9.47 28.21
C ILE A 357 -10.91 -10.32 29.35
N ASP A 358 -9.95 -11.19 29.03
CA ASP A 358 -9.21 -12.00 30.00
C ASP A 358 -7.79 -11.45 30.21
N ILE A 359 -7.40 -11.22 31.45
CA ILE A 359 -6.08 -10.68 31.83
C ILE A 359 -5.49 -11.54 32.94
N SER A 360 -4.37 -12.19 32.63
CA SER A 360 -3.62 -13.01 33.59
C SER A 360 -2.81 -12.18 34.60
N THR A 361 -2.26 -12.85 35.62
CA THR A 361 -1.54 -12.21 36.74
C THR A 361 -0.29 -11.44 36.31
N ASP A 362 0.39 -11.91 35.27
CA ASP A 362 1.72 -11.42 34.89
C ASP A 362 1.67 -10.29 33.85
N VAL A 363 0.47 -9.84 33.48
CA VAL A 363 0.27 -8.71 32.58
C VAL A 363 0.50 -7.40 33.31
N ALA A 364 1.33 -6.52 32.76
CA ALA A 364 1.63 -5.24 33.36
C ALA A 364 1.01 -4.05 32.60
N ARG A 365 0.54 -3.01 33.32
CA ARG A 365 0.18 -1.71 32.74
C ARG A 365 -0.79 -1.79 31.54
N THR A 366 -1.85 -2.58 31.69
CA THR A 366 -2.91 -2.65 30.66
C THR A 366 -4.01 -1.66 31.00
N GLY A 367 -4.46 -0.88 30.01
CA GLY A 367 -5.57 0.04 30.14
C GLY A 367 -6.80 -0.46 29.40
N ILE A 368 -7.87 -0.78 30.12
CA ILE A 368 -9.22 -0.92 29.56
C ILE A 368 -9.90 0.43 29.77
N ARG A 369 -10.04 1.24 28.72
CA ARG A 369 -10.50 2.62 28.87
C ARG A 369 -11.47 3.06 27.79
N LEU A 370 -12.17 4.18 28.03
CA LEU A 370 -13.17 4.73 27.12
C LEU A 370 -14.36 3.77 26.91
N HIS A 371 -15.20 4.04 25.92
CA HIS A 371 -16.55 3.46 25.79
C HIS A 371 -16.58 2.02 25.29
N HIS A 372 -16.33 1.04 26.16
CA HIS A 372 -16.56 -0.38 25.84
C HIS A 372 -18.03 -0.78 26.02
N THR A 373 -18.55 -1.59 25.10
CA THR A 373 -19.84 -2.29 25.28
C THR A 373 -19.55 -3.78 25.50
N LEU A 374 -19.76 -4.26 26.73
CA LEU A 374 -19.50 -5.64 27.15
C LEU A 374 -20.81 -6.30 27.57
N SER A 375 -21.22 -7.39 26.92
CA SER A 375 -22.49 -8.07 27.24
C SER A 375 -22.48 -9.56 26.90
N GLY A 376 -23.15 -10.39 27.70
CA GLY A 376 -23.32 -11.82 27.38
C GLY A 376 -22.03 -12.65 27.39
N ASN A 377 -20.94 -12.13 27.96
CA ASN A 377 -19.70 -12.88 28.19
C ASN A 377 -19.68 -13.46 29.61
N THR A 378 -18.83 -14.47 29.85
CA THR A 378 -18.71 -15.17 31.13
C THR A 378 -17.26 -15.21 31.64
N PRO A 379 -16.77 -14.20 32.39
CA PRO A 379 -17.40 -12.91 32.72
C PRO A 379 -17.16 -11.83 31.64
N ASN A 380 -17.68 -10.60 31.80
CA ASN A 380 -17.34 -9.50 30.88
C ASN A 380 -15.86 -9.11 30.92
N ILE A 381 -15.27 -9.01 32.11
CA ILE A 381 -13.84 -8.79 32.31
C ILE A 381 -13.39 -9.75 33.40
N ASN A 382 -12.38 -10.57 33.10
CA ASN A 382 -11.61 -11.31 34.08
C ASN A 382 -10.25 -10.64 34.21
N ASN A 383 -9.95 -10.04 35.36
CA ASN A 383 -8.68 -9.36 35.57
C ASN A 383 -7.97 -9.88 36.81
N LEU A 384 -6.88 -10.60 36.59
CA LEU A 384 -6.01 -11.13 37.63
C LEU A 384 -4.74 -10.28 37.81
N SER A 385 -4.51 -9.26 36.97
CA SER A 385 -3.37 -8.36 37.09
C SER A 385 -3.61 -7.25 38.13
N SER A 386 -2.57 -6.97 38.91
CA SER A 386 -2.55 -5.89 39.91
C SER A 386 -2.24 -4.50 39.35
N THR A 387 -1.98 -4.37 38.04
CA THR A 387 -1.57 -3.10 37.41
C THR A 387 -2.42 -2.69 36.22
N THR A 388 -3.55 -3.38 36.03
CA THR A 388 -4.55 -3.00 35.03
C THR A 388 -5.32 -1.78 35.50
N PHE A 389 -5.38 -0.75 34.65
CA PHE A 389 -6.30 0.36 34.80
C PHE A 389 -7.60 0.02 34.06
N GLN A 390 -8.72 0.06 34.77
CA GLN A 390 -10.05 -0.14 34.20
C GLN A 390 -10.87 1.14 34.36
N ASP A 391 -10.95 1.93 33.29
CA ASP A 391 -11.92 3.01 33.12
C ASP A 391 -13.23 2.43 32.59
N THR A 392 -13.72 1.43 33.31
CA THR A 392 -15.12 1.04 33.23
C THR A 392 -15.85 1.83 34.29
N SER A 393 -16.95 2.46 33.90
CA SER A 393 -18.10 2.70 34.76
C SER A 393 -18.60 1.33 35.26
N GLY A 394 -17.82 0.65 36.09
CA GLY A 394 -18.17 -0.63 36.67
C GLY A 394 -19.54 -0.47 37.29
N THR A 395 -20.37 -1.51 37.19
CA THR A 395 -21.58 -1.59 37.99
C THR A 395 -21.18 -1.17 39.40
N ILE A 396 -21.72 -0.05 39.89
CA ILE A 396 -21.47 0.38 41.27
C ILE A 396 -21.82 -0.84 42.11
N THR A 397 -20.81 -1.49 42.69
CA THR A 397 -21.05 -2.70 43.46
C THR A 397 -21.74 -2.29 44.76
N GLN A 398 -22.47 -3.20 45.39
CA GLN A 398 -22.99 -2.90 46.73
C GLN A 398 -21.85 -2.51 47.68
N GLY A 399 -20.64 -3.06 47.51
CA GLY A 399 -19.45 -2.64 48.26
C GLY A 399 -18.99 -1.20 47.96
N ASP A 400 -19.10 -0.73 46.72
CA ASP A 400 -18.80 0.67 46.36
C ASP A 400 -19.86 1.63 46.94
N ILE A 401 -21.13 1.20 46.93
CA ILE A 401 -22.23 1.92 47.61
C ILE A 401 -21.97 1.94 49.12
N ASP A 402 -21.67 0.80 49.73
CA ASP A 402 -21.46 0.63 51.17
C ASP A 402 -20.24 1.44 51.63
N ALA A 403 -19.16 1.51 50.85
CA ALA A 403 -17.99 2.33 51.18
C ALA A 403 -18.28 3.85 51.17
N ILE A 404 -19.13 4.31 50.24
CA ILE A 404 -19.59 5.71 50.20
C ILE A 404 -20.59 5.97 51.35
N VAL A 405 -21.51 5.04 51.56
CA VAL A 405 -22.55 5.10 52.59
C VAL A 405 -21.91 5.09 53.98
N ASP A 406 -20.94 4.24 54.27
CA ASP A 406 -20.21 4.20 55.55
C ASP A 406 -19.41 5.47 55.78
N GLY A 407 -18.71 6.02 54.77
CA GLY A 407 -17.98 7.28 54.92
C GLY A 407 -18.89 8.48 55.20
N VAL A 408 -20.06 8.54 54.56
CA VAL A 408 -21.05 9.61 54.75
C VAL A 408 -21.79 9.46 56.09
N TRP A 409 -22.18 8.24 56.47
CA TRP A 409 -22.79 8.00 57.77
C TRP A 409 -21.77 8.21 58.90
N ASP A 410 -20.51 7.83 58.74
CA ASP A 410 -19.49 8.09 59.76
C ASP A 410 -19.31 9.60 60.02
N GLU A 411 -19.38 10.47 59.00
CA GLU A 411 -19.36 11.92 59.22
C GLU A 411 -20.59 12.42 60.03
N VAL A 412 -21.74 11.74 59.89
CA VAL A 412 -23.03 12.16 60.45
C VAL A 412 -23.30 11.58 61.85
N ILE A 413 -22.96 10.31 62.10
CA ILE A 413 -23.32 9.55 63.31
C ILE A 413 -22.13 8.98 64.09
N SER A 414 -20.92 8.89 63.51
CA SER A 414 -19.78 8.30 64.23
C SER A 414 -19.33 9.17 65.40
N PRO A 415 -19.08 8.60 66.59
CA PRO A 415 -18.50 9.31 67.72
C PRO A 415 -17.22 10.08 67.39
N ALA A 416 -16.45 9.64 66.38
CA ALA A 416 -15.24 10.32 65.92
C ALA A 416 -15.50 11.67 65.20
N HIS A 417 -16.73 11.91 64.72
CA HIS A 417 -17.15 13.12 64.01
C HIS A 417 -18.27 13.90 64.72
N VAL A 418 -18.97 13.30 65.69
CA VAL A 418 -20.02 13.99 66.47
C VAL A 418 -19.58 14.40 67.88
N THR A 419 -18.62 13.70 68.49
CA THR A 419 -18.16 13.98 69.87
C THR A 419 -17.25 15.20 69.93
N VAL A 420 -17.55 16.13 70.84
CA VAL A 420 -16.76 17.34 71.07
C VAL A 420 -15.33 16.98 71.49
N GLY A 421 -14.35 17.65 70.89
CA GLY A 421 -12.91 17.45 71.18
C GLY A 421 -12.22 16.41 70.30
N THR A 422 -12.95 15.71 69.43
CA THR A 422 -12.36 14.82 68.42
C THR A 422 -11.84 15.61 67.22
N ALA A 423 -10.83 15.07 66.54
CA ALA A 423 -10.28 15.67 65.32
C ALA A 423 -11.33 15.72 64.19
N GLY A 424 -12.14 14.67 64.03
CA GLY A 424 -13.21 14.61 63.03
C GLY A 424 -14.30 15.67 63.26
N ARG A 425 -14.72 15.88 64.52
CA ARG A 425 -15.68 16.94 64.86
C ARG A 425 -15.14 18.34 64.57
N THR A 426 -13.87 18.57 64.87
CA THR A 426 -13.21 19.87 64.66
C THR A 426 -13.15 20.24 63.17
N LEU A 427 -12.80 19.27 62.32
CA LEU A 427 -12.77 19.45 60.87
C LEU A 427 -14.16 19.70 60.28
N ARG A 428 -15.19 18.99 60.75
CA ARG A 428 -16.59 19.19 60.35
C ARG A 428 -17.11 20.58 60.72
N ASP A 429 -16.85 21.03 61.95
CA ASP A 429 -17.25 22.36 62.41
C ASP A 429 -16.49 23.48 61.66
N ALA A 430 -15.21 23.26 61.33
CA ALA A 430 -14.43 24.18 60.51
C ALA A 430 -14.96 24.29 59.06
N LYS A 431 -15.27 23.16 58.42
CA LYS A 431 -15.95 23.09 57.11
C LYS A 431 -17.27 23.87 57.14
N THR A 432 -18.12 23.63 58.14
CA THR A 432 -19.42 24.31 58.28
C THR A 432 -19.25 25.82 58.46
N LYS A 433 -18.30 26.25 59.29
CA LYS A 433 -17.98 27.68 59.48
C LYS A 433 -17.44 28.32 58.19
N ALA A 434 -16.57 27.64 57.46
CA ALA A 434 -16.04 28.13 56.19
C ALA A 434 -17.15 28.27 55.13
N THR A 435 -18.07 27.31 55.04
CA THR A 435 -19.22 27.38 54.14
C THR A 435 -20.17 28.52 54.52
N LEU A 436 -20.50 28.68 55.80
CA LEU A 436 -21.31 29.80 56.28
C LEU A 436 -20.63 31.16 56.06
N ALA A 437 -19.31 31.22 56.18
CA ALA A 437 -18.54 32.43 55.90
C ALA A 437 -18.50 32.76 54.40
N SER A 438 -18.53 31.75 53.52
CA SER A 438 -18.56 31.93 52.06
C SER A 438 -19.91 32.35 51.49
N LEU A 439 -20.97 32.22 52.29
CA LEU A 439 -22.35 32.64 51.95
C LEU A 439 -22.66 34.08 52.41
N LYS A 440 -21.72 34.73 53.09
CA LYS A 440 -21.73 36.17 53.37
C LYS A 440 -20.81 36.87 52.37
#